data_AF-A0A6L6A8R5-F1
#
_entry.id   AF-A0A6L6A8R5-F1
#
_cell.length_a   1.000
_cell.length_b   1.000
_cell.length_c   1.000
_cell.angle_alpha   90.00
_cell.angle_beta   90.00
_cell.angle_gamma   90.00
#
_symmetry.space_group_name_H-M   'P 1'
#
loop_
_entity.id
_entity.type
_entity.pdbx_description
1 polymer ?
#
loop_
_entity_poly.entity_id
_entity_poly.type
_entity_poly.pdbx_seq_one_letter_code
_entity_poly.pdbx_strand_id
1 'polypeptide(L)' 'MRFGVLTGGGDCPGLNGVIRGVVTKGIKDYGYEFVGFRDGWKGPLEGLTMP' A
#
# COMPACT_ATOMS: atom_id res chain seq x y z
N MET A 1 -14.02 0.12 -4.99
CA MET A 1 -13.40 -1.03 -4.28
C MET A 1 -12.24 -0.50 -3.46
N ARG A 2 -11.97 -1.07 -2.28
CA ARG A 2 -10.94 -0.57 -1.35
C ARG A 2 -9.81 -1.59 -1.19
N PHE A 3 -8.57 -1.16 -1.35
CA PHE A 3 -7.37 -2.00 -1.33
C PHE A 3 -6.45 -1.66 -0.17
N GLY A 4 -5.85 -2.68 0.44
CA GLY A 4 -4.78 -2.53 1.41
C GLY A 4 -3.41 -2.74 0.77
N VAL A 5 -2.43 -1.92 1.13
CA VAL A 5 -1.05 -2.02 0.63
C VAL A 5 -0.09 -2.20 1.80
N LEU A 6 0.73 -3.25 1.76
CA LEU A 6 1.81 -3.50 2.70
C LEU A 6 3.05 -3.99 1.96
N THR A 7 4.21 -3.83 2.57
CA THR A 7 5.47 -4.38 2.07
C THR A 7 5.90 -5.55 2.95
N GLY A 8 6.31 -6.64 2.32
CA GLY A 8 6.84 -7.83 3.01
C GLY A 8 8.27 -8.08 2.57
N GLY A 9 9.15 -8.39 3.51
CA GLY A 9 10.59 -8.58 3.25
C GLY A 9 11.43 -7.35 3.57
N GLY A 10 12.66 -7.32 3.06
CA GLY A 10 13.60 -6.21 3.27
C GLY A 10 13.47 -5.10 2.23
N ASP A 11 14.16 -3.99 2.48
CA ASP A 11 14.16 -2.85 1.58
C ASP A 11 14.89 -3.15 0.27
N CYS A 12 14.28 -2.72 -0.83
CA CYS A 12 14.82 -2.85 -2.17
C CYS A 12 14.59 -1.55 -2.96
N PRO A 13 15.57 -1.09 -3.75
CA PRO A 13 15.35 0.04 -4.66
C PRO A 13 14.17 -0.23 -5.60
N GLY A 14 13.23 0.71 -5.66
CA GLY A 14 12.06 0.64 -6.54
C GLY A 14 10.73 0.31 -5.85
N LEU A 15 10.74 -0.18 -4.61
CA LEU A 15 9.53 -0.50 -3.84
C LEU A 15 8.55 0.68 -3.77
N ASN A 16 9.06 1.87 -3.44
CA ASN A 16 8.26 3.10 -3.40
C ASN A 16 7.69 3.48 -4.76
N GLY A 17 8.41 3.17 -5.85
CA GLY A 17 7.94 3.38 -7.21
C GLY A 17 6.75 2.47 -7.55
N VAL A 18 6.81 1.20 -7.15
CA VAL A 18 5.72 0.23 -7.33
C VAL A 18 4.48 0.64 -6.53
N ILE A 19 4.65 0.98 -5.25
CA ILE A 19 3.56 1.47 -4.39
C ILE A 19 2.89 2.70 -5.02
N ARG A 20 3.69 3.68 -5.46
CA ARG A 20 3.15 4.87 -6.13
C ARG A 20 2.42 4.52 -7.42
N GLY A 21 2.97 3.61 -8.23
CA GLY A 21 2.38 3.19 -9.50
C GLY A 21 1.00 2.57 -9.34
N VAL A 22 0.85 1.60 -8.42
CA VAL A 22 -0.44 0.92 -8.19
C VAL A 22 -1.49 1.88 -7.62
N VAL A 23 -1.12 2.71 -6.64
CA VAL A 23 -2.05 3.67 -6.03
C VAL A 23 -2.48 4.73 -7.05
N THR A 24 -1.53 5.32 -7.78
CA THR A 24 -1.82 6.38 -8.76
C THR A 24 -2.73 5.87 -9.86
N LYS A 25 -2.47 4.67 -10.40
CA LYS A 25 -3.28 4.08 -11.46
C LYS A 25 -4.67 3.69 -10.94
N GLY A 26 -4.73 3.06 -9.77
CA GLY A 26 -6.00 2.65 -9.14
C GLY A 26 -6.94 3.81 -8.88
N ILE A 27 -6.42 4.93 -8.37
CA ILE A 27 -7.21 6.14 -8.13
C ILE A 27 -7.66 6.77 -9.46
N LYS A 28 -6.72 6.99 -10.39
CA LYS A 28 -7.00 7.77 -11.61
C LYS A 28 -7.88 7.04 -12.62
N ASP A 29 -7.62 5.75 -12.85
CA ASP A 29 -8.25 5.03 -13.96
C ASP A 29 -9.48 4.23 -13.49
N TYR A 30 -9.54 3.88 -12.20
CA TYR A 30 -10.55 2.95 -11.67
C TYR A 30 -11.35 3.49 -10.48
N GLY A 31 -11.02 4.69 -9.94
CA GLY A 31 -11.72 5.26 -8.78
C GLY A 31 -11.61 4.40 -7.51
N TYR A 32 -10.50 3.68 -7.35
CA TYR A 32 -10.26 2.84 -6.18
C TYR A 32 -9.75 3.65 -4.99
N GLU A 33 -10.07 3.15 -3.80
CA GLU A 33 -9.56 3.67 -2.53
C GLU A 33 -8.44 2.78 -1.99
N PHE A 34 -7.51 3.38 -1.26
CA PHE A 34 -6.34 2.68 -0.71
C PHE A 34 -6.20 2.91 0.79
N VAL A 35 -5.57 1.96 1.47
CA VAL A 35 -5.06 2.11 2.83
C VAL A 35 -3.68 1.46 2.90
N GLY A 36 -2.69 2.18 3.41
CA GLY A 36 -1.35 1.66 3.66
C GLY A 36 -1.28 1.00 5.04
N PHE A 37 -0.54 -0.10 5.17
CA PHE A 37 -0.20 -0.72 6.44
C PHE A 37 1.28 -0.50 6.75
N ARG A 38 1.57 -0.05 7.97
CA ARG A 38 2.94 0.10 8.46
C ARG A 38 3.50 -1.22 8.96
N ASP A 39 4.82 -1.34 8.94
CA ASP A 39 5.56 -2.47 9.49
C ASP A 39 5.14 -3.85 8.91
N GLY A 40 4.78 -3.85 7.62
CA GLY A 40 4.39 -5.06 6.89
C GLY A 40 3.16 -5.74 7.49
N TRP A 41 3.27 -7.05 7.77
CA TRP A 41 2.17 -7.85 8.33
C TRP A 41 1.75 -7.44 9.74
N LYS A 42 2.60 -6.72 10.48
CA LYS A 42 2.22 -6.18 11.78
C LYS A 42 1.10 -5.14 11.66
N GLY A 43 1.09 -4.36 10.58
CA GLY A 43 0.08 -3.32 10.37
C GLY A 43 -1.36 -3.80 10.32
N PRO A 44 -1.74 -4.80 9.50
CA PRO A 44 -3.10 -5.33 9.51
C PRO A 44 -3.44 -6.09 10.81
N LEU A 45 -2.46 -6.70 11.50
CA LEU A 45 -2.69 -7.41 12.76
C LEU A 45 -2.95 -6.46 13.94
N GLU A 46 -2.27 -5.30 13.98
CA GLU A 46 -2.33 -4.34 15.09
C GLU A 46 -3.10 -3.05 14.76
N GLY A 47 -3.62 -2.92 13.54
CA GLY A 47 -4.36 -1.72 13.11
C GLY A 47 -3.48 -0.51 12.81
N LEU A 48 -2.22 -0.72 12.40
CA LEU A 48 -1.30 0.38 12.04
C LEU A 48 -1.54 0.82 10.59
N THR A 49 -2.58 1.62 10.37
CA THR A 49 -3.01 2.07 9.04
C THR A 49 -2.64 3.54 8.75
N MET A 50 -2.34 3.85 7.49
CA MET A 50 -2.28 5.21 6.96
C MET A 50 -3.26 5.37 5.77
N PRO A 51 -4.06 6.45 5.73
CA PRO A 51 -4.93 6.75 4.60
C PRO A 51 -4.15 7.22 3.37
#